data_AF-A0A0C2QYQ4-F1
#
_entry.id   AF-A0A0C2QYQ4-F1
#
_cell.length_a   1.000
_cell.length_b   1.000
_cell.length_c   1.000
_cell.angle_alpha   90.00
_cell.angle_beta   90.00
_cell.angle_gamma   90.00
#
_symmetry.space_group_name_H-M   'P 1'
#
loop_
_entity.id
_entity.type
_entity.pdbx_description
1 polymer ?
#
loop_
_entity_poly.entity_id
_entity_poly.type
_entity_poly.pdbx_seq_one_letter_code
_entity_poly.pdbx_strand_id
1 'polypeptide(L)'
;MLLEPVGQVVFMELSKRMRDLKWTVDDQNFHKEETITEADYVLPKQLTERMENPELTKKVATLKYEGTIDQFKNNDTEGITLTFYTKRLKALELDRVIGEMEEFQTKNNANEIQFFINKPFADDDVQFWLNQLFTKLGNKMEEIYGEQIKEIPIVLLPTKLQQLPVTE
;
A
#
# COMPACT_ATOMS: atom_id res chain seq x y z
N MET A 1 -1.28 -21.45 22.01
CA MET A 1 -0.98 -20.91 20.68
C MET A 1 -1.23 -19.42 20.77
N LEU A 2 -0.17 -18.61 20.80
CA LEU A 2 -0.31 -17.17 20.68
C LEU A 2 -0.83 -16.90 19.27
N LEU A 3 -2.00 -16.26 19.15
CA LEU A 3 -2.49 -15.76 17.87
C LEU A 3 -1.40 -14.86 17.30
N GLU A 4 -0.79 -15.30 16.19
CA GLU A 4 0.24 -14.53 15.52
C GLU A 4 -0.27 -13.13 15.22
N PRO A 5 0.58 -12.10 15.29
CA PRO A 5 0.09 -10.77 15.08
C PRO A 5 -0.41 -10.59 13.64
N VAL A 6 -1.70 -10.25 13.47
CA VAL A 6 -2.34 -10.29 12.16
C VAL A 6 -2.50 -8.91 11.54
N GLY A 7 -3.24 -8.00 12.21
CA GLY A 7 -3.68 -6.75 11.61
C GLY A 7 -2.50 -5.81 11.33
N GLN A 8 -1.57 -5.69 12.26
CA GLN A 8 -0.38 -4.86 12.04
C GLN A 8 0.56 -5.49 11.02
N VAL A 9 0.68 -6.82 11.00
CA VAL A 9 1.59 -7.51 10.06
C VAL A 9 1.10 -7.34 8.63
N VAL A 10 -0.18 -7.58 8.34
CA VAL A 10 -0.71 -7.36 6.99
C VAL A 10 -0.57 -5.89 6.57
N PHE A 11 -0.84 -4.95 7.48
CA PHE A 11 -0.69 -3.51 7.20
C PHE A 11 0.77 -3.15 6.86
N MET A 12 1.71 -3.72 7.62
CA MET A 12 3.13 -3.49 7.42
C MET A 12 3.68 -4.15 6.18
N GLU A 13 3.23 -5.36 5.84
CA GLU A 13 3.66 -6.04 4.63
C GLU A 13 3.14 -5.33 3.39
N LEU A 14 1.89 -4.87 3.38
CA LEU A 14 1.38 -3.99 2.32
C LEU A 14 2.22 -2.72 2.18
N SER A 15 2.56 -2.09 3.31
CA SER A 15 3.40 -0.88 3.32
C SER A 15 4.79 -1.12 2.73
N LYS A 16 5.44 -2.25 3.06
CA LYS A 16 6.74 -2.64 2.52
C LYS A 16 6.66 -2.88 1.02
N ARG A 17 5.63 -3.59 0.54
CA ARG A 17 5.45 -3.86 -0.89
C ARG A 17 5.21 -2.58 -1.69
N MET A 18 4.44 -1.62 -1.16
CA MET A 18 4.28 -0.29 -1.77
C MET A 18 5.62 0.47 -1.87
N ARG A 19 6.42 0.43 -0.79
CA ARG A 19 7.77 1.01 -0.79
C ARG A 19 8.66 0.36 -1.85
N ASP A 20 8.57 -0.94 -2.04
CA ASP A 20 9.39 -1.68 -3.01
C ASP A 20 9.02 -1.29 -4.46
N LEU A 21 7.78 -0.86 -4.71
CA LEU A 21 7.34 -0.19 -5.95
C LEU A 21 7.85 1.27 -6.09
N LYS A 22 8.67 1.72 -5.14
CA LYS A 22 9.18 3.10 -5.00
C LYS A 22 8.09 4.14 -4.71
N TRP A 23 6.92 3.71 -4.24
CA TRP A 23 5.87 4.64 -3.84
C TRP A 23 6.21 5.19 -2.46
N THR A 24 6.05 6.50 -2.33
CA THR A 24 6.45 7.25 -1.15
C THR A 24 5.24 7.50 -0.29
N VAL A 25 5.41 7.35 1.02
CA VAL A 25 4.37 7.68 1.98
C VAL A 25 4.23 9.22 2.07
N ASP A 26 3.01 9.74 2.12
CA ASP A 26 2.76 11.18 2.27
C ASP A 26 3.02 11.61 3.72
N ASP A 27 4.24 12.08 3.96
CA ASP A 27 4.78 12.42 5.29
C ASP A 27 3.97 13.49 6.06
N GLN A 28 3.07 14.23 5.39
CA GLN A 28 2.23 15.25 6.02
C GLN A 28 1.33 14.67 7.13
N ASN A 29 0.97 13.39 7.03
CA ASN A 29 0.15 12.71 8.05
C ASN A 29 0.98 12.21 9.26
N PHE A 30 2.31 12.18 9.17
CA PHE A 30 3.20 11.48 10.12
C PHE A 30 3.72 12.37 11.26
N HIS A 31 3.33 13.64 11.27
CA HIS A 31 3.69 14.60 12.33
C HIS A 31 2.96 14.38 13.65
N LYS A 32 1.93 13.51 13.70
CA LYS A 32 1.19 13.19 14.93
C LYS A 32 1.90 12.09 15.73
N GLU A 33 1.92 12.17 17.06
CA GLU A 33 2.59 11.20 17.94
C GLU A 33 1.86 9.84 18.07
N GLU A 34 0.76 9.66 17.34
CA GLU A 34 -0.11 8.49 17.46
C GLU A 34 0.32 7.33 16.56
N THR A 35 -0.16 6.13 16.90
CA THR A 35 -0.01 4.92 16.07
C THR A 35 -0.67 5.13 14.72
N ILE A 36 0.02 4.73 13.64
CA ILE A 36 -0.45 4.97 12.28
C ILE A 36 -1.34 3.81 11.84
N THR A 37 -2.63 4.10 11.72
CA THR A 37 -3.65 3.18 11.19
C THR A 37 -4.06 3.55 9.77
N GLU A 38 -3.52 4.63 9.20
CA GLU A 38 -3.81 5.08 7.83
C GLU A 38 -2.54 5.68 7.19
N ALA A 39 -2.21 5.25 5.98
CA ALA A 39 -1.06 5.72 5.23
C ALA A 39 -1.45 6.02 3.78
N ASP A 40 -1.21 7.25 3.36
CA ASP A 40 -1.38 7.69 1.98
C ASP A 40 -0.06 7.52 1.23
N TYR A 41 -0.14 7.08 -0.03
CA TYR A 41 1.00 6.86 -0.90
C TYR A 41 0.92 7.77 -2.11
N VAL A 42 2.07 8.32 -2.51
CA VAL A 42 2.28 9.13 -3.71
C VAL A 42 3.38 8.51 -4.56
N LEU A 43 3.42 8.89 -5.84
CA LEU A 43 4.52 8.50 -6.73
C LEU A 43 5.79 9.31 -6.41
N PRO A 44 6.99 8.78 -6.71
CA PRO A 44 8.23 9.50 -6.49
C PRO A 44 8.28 10.78 -7.34
N LYS A 45 8.76 11.87 -6.76
CA LYS A 45 8.80 13.20 -7.41
C LYS A 45 9.47 13.15 -8.79
N GLN A 46 10.57 12.41 -8.89
CA GLN A 46 11.31 12.22 -10.14
C GLN A 46 10.43 11.69 -11.28
N LEU A 47 9.50 10.76 -10.99
CA LEU A 47 8.55 10.27 -11.99
C LEU A 47 7.52 11.33 -12.36
N THR A 48 6.97 12.00 -11.35
CA THR A 48 5.90 12.99 -11.55
C THR A 48 6.39 14.22 -12.32
N GLU A 49 7.64 14.65 -12.08
CA GLU A 49 8.29 15.76 -12.76
C GLU A 49 8.60 15.41 -14.23
N ARG A 50 9.07 14.17 -14.49
CA ARG A 50 9.35 13.68 -15.85
C ARG A 50 8.10 13.58 -16.72
N MET A 51 6.98 13.16 -16.14
CA MET A 51 5.73 12.95 -16.89
C MET A 51 4.86 14.20 -17.02
N GLU A 52 5.21 15.30 -16.33
CA GLU A 52 4.52 16.60 -16.36
C GLU A 52 2.99 16.49 -16.17
N ASN A 53 2.52 15.48 -15.43
CA ASN A 53 1.09 15.24 -15.21
C ASN A 53 0.70 15.60 -13.77
N PRO A 54 -0.13 16.65 -13.57
CA PRO A 54 -0.49 17.14 -12.24
C PRO A 54 -1.39 16.17 -11.45
N GLU A 55 -1.96 15.14 -12.08
CA GLU A 55 -2.70 14.10 -11.35
C GLU A 55 -1.75 13.11 -10.65
N LEU A 56 -0.51 12.93 -11.16
CA LEU A 56 0.46 11.99 -10.61
C LEU A 56 1.13 12.49 -9.32
N THR A 57 1.08 13.79 -9.05
CA THR A 57 1.57 14.39 -7.79
C THR A 57 0.62 14.18 -6.62
N LYS A 58 -0.60 13.69 -6.89
CA LYS A 58 -1.62 13.41 -5.88
C LYS A 58 -1.49 11.97 -5.36
N LYS A 59 -2.12 11.69 -4.22
CA LYS A 59 -2.17 10.38 -3.56
C LYS A 59 -2.61 9.28 -4.52
N VAL A 60 -1.82 8.25 -4.79
CA VAL A 60 -2.20 7.16 -5.71
C VAL A 60 -2.85 5.98 -5.00
N ALA A 61 -2.57 5.79 -3.71
CA ALA A 61 -3.21 4.79 -2.89
C ALA A 61 -3.35 5.25 -1.43
N THR A 62 -4.28 4.64 -0.71
CA THR A 62 -4.46 4.79 0.73
C THR A 62 -4.57 3.39 1.33
N LEU A 63 -3.79 3.13 2.37
CA LEU A 63 -3.87 1.92 3.18
C LEU A 63 -4.48 2.29 4.53
N LYS A 64 -5.51 1.59 4.98
CA LYS A 64 -6.24 1.90 6.21
C LYS A 64 -6.57 0.64 6.99
N TYR A 65 -6.32 0.65 8.28
CA TYR A 65 -6.85 -0.33 9.23
C TYR A 65 -8.28 0.08 9.62
N GLU A 66 -9.22 -0.85 9.52
CA GLU A 66 -10.65 -0.54 9.72
C GLU A 66 -11.12 -0.62 11.17
N GLY A 67 -10.27 -1.12 12.08
CA GLY A 67 -10.55 -1.13 13.52
C GLY A 67 -10.11 0.16 14.23
N THR A 68 -10.24 0.15 15.56
CA THR A 68 -9.77 1.24 16.43
C THR A 68 -8.25 1.21 16.61
N ILE A 69 -7.66 2.32 17.06
CA ILE A 69 -6.23 2.39 17.38
C ILE A 69 -5.85 1.37 18.46
N ASP A 70 -6.71 1.14 19.45
CA ASP A 70 -6.44 0.16 20.51
C ASP A 70 -6.47 -1.27 19.98
N GLN A 71 -7.44 -1.60 19.13
CA GLN A 71 -7.49 -2.88 18.42
C GLN A 71 -6.26 -3.05 17.51
N PHE A 72 -5.82 -1.98 16.84
CA PHE A 72 -4.60 -2.02 16.05
C PHE A 72 -3.39 -2.30 16.93
N LYS A 73 -3.24 -1.66 18.10
CA LYS A 73 -2.14 -1.90 19.06
C LYS A 73 -2.13 -3.32 19.62
N ASN A 74 -3.32 -3.85 19.94
CA ASN A 74 -3.52 -5.26 20.32
C ASN A 74 -3.40 -6.22 19.12
N ASN A 75 -3.38 -5.63 17.92
CA ASN A 75 -3.14 -6.27 16.66
C ASN A 75 -4.26 -7.26 16.24
N ASP A 76 -5.48 -6.88 16.59
CA ASP A 76 -6.71 -7.56 16.20
C ASP A 76 -6.95 -7.49 14.69
N THR A 77 -7.62 -8.50 14.13
CA THR A 77 -7.96 -8.57 12.69
C THR A 77 -9.34 -7.99 12.44
N GLU A 78 -9.49 -6.67 12.51
CA GLU A 78 -10.72 -6.00 12.08
C GLU A 78 -10.79 -5.81 10.56
N GLY A 79 -9.62 -5.81 9.93
CA GLY A 79 -9.43 -5.78 8.49
C GLY A 79 -8.66 -4.56 8.01
N ILE A 80 -8.11 -4.67 6.81
CA ILE A 80 -7.33 -3.63 6.16
C ILE A 80 -7.95 -3.34 4.80
N THR A 81 -8.21 -2.06 4.57
CA THR A 81 -8.60 -1.55 3.28
C THR A 81 -7.38 -1.02 2.54
N LEU A 82 -7.20 -1.48 1.31
CA LEU A 82 -6.27 -0.89 0.35
C LEU A 82 -7.08 -0.26 -0.78
N THR A 83 -6.99 1.05 -0.90
CA THR A 83 -7.69 1.84 -1.93
C THR A 83 -6.68 2.38 -2.93
N PHE A 84 -6.97 2.21 -4.21
CA PHE A 84 -6.20 2.71 -5.35
C PHE A 84 -7.04 3.72 -6.13
N TYR A 85 -6.51 4.92 -6.39
CA TYR A 85 -7.25 5.98 -7.05
C TYR A 85 -7.09 5.93 -8.58
N THR A 86 -8.12 5.45 -9.27
CA THR A 86 -8.04 5.02 -10.68
C THR A 86 -7.69 6.15 -11.64
N LYS A 87 -8.20 7.37 -11.45
CA LYS A 87 -7.88 8.50 -12.34
C LYS A 87 -6.38 8.76 -12.43
N ARG A 88 -5.67 8.61 -11.32
CA ARG A 88 -4.22 8.86 -11.21
C ARG A 88 -3.43 7.70 -11.81
N LEU A 89 -3.90 6.48 -11.54
CA LEU A 89 -3.30 5.24 -12.02
C LEU A 89 -3.51 5.00 -13.53
N LYS A 90 -4.58 5.55 -14.11
CA LYS A 90 -4.86 5.53 -15.56
C LYS A 90 -3.75 6.15 -16.39
N ALA A 91 -3.15 7.24 -15.91
CA ALA A 91 -2.04 7.89 -16.59
C ALA A 91 -0.78 7.01 -16.67
N LEU A 92 -0.72 5.95 -15.85
CA LEU A 92 0.33 4.94 -15.83
C LEU A 92 -0.16 3.55 -16.30
N GLU A 93 -1.42 3.45 -16.76
CA GLU A 93 -2.10 2.19 -17.08
C GLU A 93 -2.10 1.14 -15.95
N LEU A 94 -1.89 1.57 -14.71
CA LEU A 94 -1.87 0.69 -13.54
C LEU A 94 -3.28 0.29 -13.11
N ASP A 95 -4.30 1.08 -13.48
CA ASP A 95 -5.69 0.81 -13.15
C ASP A 95 -6.19 -0.51 -13.76
N ARG A 96 -5.72 -0.88 -14.95
CA ARG A 96 -6.04 -2.17 -15.58
C ARG A 96 -5.46 -3.33 -14.79
N VAL A 97 -4.17 -3.26 -14.46
CA VAL A 97 -3.46 -4.29 -13.69
C VAL A 97 -4.13 -4.54 -12.35
N ILE A 98 -4.50 -3.46 -11.66
CA ILE A 98 -5.16 -3.52 -10.35
C ILE A 98 -6.61 -4.01 -10.49
N GLY A 99 -7.33 -3.52 -11.50
CA GLY A 99 -8.76 -3.82 -11.70
C GLY A 99 -9.06 -5.24 -12.19
N GLU A 100 -8.05 -5.94 -12.71
CA GLU A 100 -8.13 -7.38 -13.04
C GLU A 100 -8.05 -8.29 -11.82
N MET A 101 -7.69 -7.76 -10.65
CA MET A 101 -7.62 -8.54 -9.41
C MET A 101 -9.00 -8.59 -8.76
N GLU A 102 -9.66 -9.76 -8.81
CA GLU A 102 -10.99 -9.94 -8.21
C GLU A 102 -10.94 -10.27 -6.73
N GLU A 103 -9.90 -10.98 -6.29
CA GLU A 103 -9.77 -11.44 -4.91
C GLU A 103 -9.61 -10.27 -3.94
N PHE A 104 -10.34 -10.34 -2.83
CA PHE A 104 -10.52 -9.26 -1.83
C PHE A 104 -11.11 -7.95 -2.36
N GLN A 105 -11.45 -7.84 -3.66
CA GLN A 105 -11.96 -6.61 -4.24
C GLN A 105 -13.39 -6.33 -3.75
N THR A 106 -13.59 -5.19 -3.12
CA THR A 106 -14.91 -4.74 -2.62
C THR A 106 -15.51 -3.64 -3.48
N LYS A 107 -14.68 -2.92 -4.24
CA LYS A 107 -15.11 -1.81 -5.09
C LYS A 107 -14.22 -1.69 -6.31
N ASN A 108 -14.80 -1.45 -7.48
CA ASN A 108 -14.08 -1.12 -8.69
C ASN A 108 -14.96 -0.19 -9.54
N ASN A 109 -14.55 1.07 -9.64
CA ASN A 109 -15.29 2.06 -10.42
C ASN A 109 -14.37 3.14 -11.01
N ALA A 110 -14.99 4.15 -11.63
CA ALA A 110 -14.27 5.22 -12.32
C ALA A 110 -13.36 6.09 -11.44
N ASN A 111 -13.49 6.02 -10.10
CA ASN A 111 -12.74 6.82 -9.14
C ASN A 111 -11.73 6.00 -8.33
N GLU A 112 -12.09 4.77 -7.94
CA GLU A 112 -11.24 3.94 -7.10
C GLU A 112 -11.46 2.43 -7.30
N ILE A 113 -10.41 1.66 -7.00
CA ILE A 113 -10.44 0.22 -6.81
C ILE A 113 -10.06 -0.04 -5.36
N GLN A 114 -10.87 -0.82 -4.64
CA GLN A 114 -10.72 -1.08 -3.22
C GLN A 114 -10.65 -2.58 -2.96
N PHE A 115 -9.70 -2.96 -2.11
CA PHE A 115 -9.56 -4.29 -1.55
C PHE A 115 -9.77 -4.24 -0.05
N PHE A 116 -10.42 -5.27 0.50
CA PHE A 116 -10.60 -5.44 1.94
C PHE A 116 -10.08 -6.81 2.38
N ILE A 117 -9.06 -6.82 3.22
CA ILE A 117 -8.41 -8.03 3.74
C ILE A 117 -8.75 -8.16 5.22
N ASN A 118 -9.56 -9.15 5.57
CA ASN A 118 -9.91 -9.49 6.95
C ASN A 118 -9.36 -10.86 7.39
N LYS A 119 -8.35 -11.35 6.68
CA LYS A 119 -7.70 -12.63 6.93
C LYS A 119 -6.26 -12.44 7.42
N PRO A 120 -5.67 -13.43 8.10
CA PRO A 120 -4.28 -13.37 8.52
C PRO A 120 -3.26 -13.25 7.40
N PHE A 121 -2.10 -12.65 7.70
CA PHE A 121 -1.00 -12.61 6.74
C PHE A 121 -0.59 -14.02 6.31
N ALA A 122 -0.52 -14.96 7.24
CA ALA A 122 -0.16 -16.36 6.97
C ALA A 122 -1.23 -17.14 6.17
N ASP A 123 -2.38 -16.54 5.86
CA ASP A 123 -3.41 -17.16 5.04
C ASP A 123 -2.94 -17.28 3.57
N ASP A 124 -3.12 -18.45 2.98
CA ASP A 124 -2.63 -18.75 1.63
C ASP A 124 -3.25 -17.83 0.57
N ASP A 125 -4.53 -17.46 0.72
CA ASP A 125 -5.22 -16.56 -0.21
C ASP A 125 -4.60 -15.15 -0.12
N VAL A 126 -4.30 -14.67 1.09
CA VAL A 126 -3.64 -13.38 1.31
C VAL A 126 -2.24 -13.38 0.70
N GLN A 127 -1.44 -14.42 0.94
CA GLN A 127 -0.10 -14.56 0.37
C GLN A 127 -0.14 -14.61 -1.16
N PHE A 128 -1.06 -15.41 -1.72
CA PHE A 128 -1.23 -15.55 -3.16
C PHE A 128 -1.63 -14.23 -3.79
N TRP A 129 -2.66 -13.57 -3.26
CA TRP A 129 -3.14 -12.27 -3.72
C TRP A 129 -2.04 -11.20 -3.66
N LEU A 130 -1.32 -11.09 -2.53
CA LEU A 130 -0.20 -10.16 -2.38
C LEU A 130 0.85 -10.39 -3.45
N ASN A 131 1.28 -11.63 -3.64
CA ASN A 131 2.30 -11.96 -4.63
C ASN A 131 1.82 -11.63 -6.05
N GLN A 132 0.59 -11.99 -6.41
CA GLN A 132 0.03 -11.69 -7.73
C GLN A 132 -0.06 -10.18 -7.99
N LEU A 133 -0.66 -9.43 -7.08
CA LEU A 133 -0.85 -7.98 -7.22
C LEU A 133 0.51 -7.27 -7.35
N PHE A 134 1.42 -7.53 -6.41
CA PHE A 134 2.69 -6.79 -6.35
C PHE A 134 3.71 -7.26 -7.38
N THR A 135 3.66 -8.51 -7.86
CA THR A 135 4.48 -8.92 -9.02
C THR A 135 4.00 -8.21 -10.29
N LYS A 136 2.69 -8.18 -10.56
CA LYS A 136 2.17 -7.49 -11.76
C LYS A 136 2.45 -5.98 -11.70
N LEU A 137 2.22 -5.36 -10.54
CA LEU A 137 2.58 -3.95 -10.34
C LEU A 137 4.08 -3.73 -10.47
N GLY A 138 4.91 -4.59 -9.90
CA GLY A 138 6.37 -4.52 -10.00
C GLY A 138 6.84 -4.49 -11.46
N ASN A 139 6.36 -5.44 -12.27
CA ASN A 139 6.68 -5.50 -13.69
C ASN A 139 6.25 -4.22 -14.43
N LYS A 140 5.02 -3.72 -14.19
CA LYS A 140 4.54 -2.50 -14.83
C LYS A 140 5.32 -1.26 -14.37
N MET A 141 5.71 -1.20 -13.11
CA MET A 141 6.54 -0.12 -12.59
C MET A 141 7.96 -0.18 -13.17
N GLU A 142 8.56 -1.36 -13.34
CA GLU A 142 9.84 -1.52 -14.04
C GLU A 142 9.76 -1.05 -15.51
N GLU A 143 8.66 -1.32 -16.22
CA GLU A 143 8.43 -0.76 -17.56
C GLU A 143 8.35 0.77 -17.55
N ILE A 144 7.66 1.36 -16.55
CA ILE A 144 7.49 2.81 -16.42
C ILE A 144 8.82 3.49 -16.07
N TYR A 145 9.55 2.94 -15.10
CA TYR A 145 10.79 3.53 -14.62
C TYR A 145 11.97 3.23 -15.55
N GLY A 146 11.98 2.07 -16.22
CA GLY A 146 13.13 1.58 -16.98
C GLY A 146 14.37 1.43 -16.11
N GLU A 147 15.54 1.73 -16.67
CA GLU A 147 16.81 1.67 -15.93
C GLU A 147 16.90 2.65 -14.75
N GLN A 148 16.09 3.72 -14.77
CA GLN A 148 16.07 4.75 -13.73
C GLN A 148 15.51 4.24 -12.40
N ILE A 149 14.85 3.09 -12.36
CA ILE A 149 14.37 2.50 -11.09
C ILE A 149 15.50 2.26 -10.09
N LYS A 150 16.72 2.02 -10.59
CA LYS A 150 17.94 1.83 -9.80
C LYS A 150 18.43 3.13 -9.18
N GLU A 151 18.10 4.26 -9.79
CA GLU A 151 18.46 5.61 -9.35
C GLU A 151 17.43 6.17 -8.37
N ILE A 152 16.20 5.63 -8.36
CA ILE A 152 15.17 6.03 -7.40
C ILE A 152 15.50 5.45 -6.03
N PRO A 153 15.84 6.30 -5.04
CA PRO A 153 16.17 5.83 -3.70
C PRO A 153 14.97 5.12 -3.10
N ILE A 154 15.23 4.01 -2.40
CA ILE A 154 14.20 3.38 -1.56
C ILE A 154 13.95 4.35 -0.41
N VAL A 155 12.76 4.92 -0.35
CA VAL A 155 12.35 5.73 0.80
C VAL A 155 12.17 4.80 1.98
N LEU A 156 12.83 5.10 3.10
CA LEU A 156 12.58 4.35 4.34
C LEU A 156 11.16 4.66 4.80
N LEU A 157 10.39 3.61 5.12
CA LEU A 157 9.11 3.81 5.80
C LEU A 157 9.37 4.61 7.08
N PRO A 158 8.54 5.61 7.42
CA PRO A 158 8.63 6.28 8.71
C PRO A 158 8.78 5.28 9.86
N THR A 159 9.67 5.54 10.82
CA THR A 159 9.96 4.62 11.94
C THR A 159 8.70 4.23 12.70
N LYS A 160 7.72 5.14 12.78
CA LYS A 160 6.40 4.92 13.38
C LYS A 160 5.56 3.85 12.66
N LEU A 161 5.74 3.66 11.34
CA LEU A 161 5.21 2.50 10.64
C LEU A 161 6.03 1.25 10.98
N GLN A 162 7.37 1.36 10.95
CA GLN A 162 8.26 0.22 11.16
C GLN A 162 8.15 -0.45 12.54
N GLN A 163 7.69 0.27 13.56
CA GLN A 163 7.50 -0.24 14.91
C GLN A 163 6.28 -1.17 14.98
N LEU A 164 6.49 -2.44 14.62
CA LEU A 164 5.68 -3.51 15.17
C LEU A 164 5.97 -3.56 16.69
N PRO A 165 4.96 -3.62 17.59
CA PRO A 165 5.17 -4.06 18.95
C PRO A 165 5.67 -5.50 18.86
N VAL A 166 6.97 -5.66 19.03
CA VAL A 166 7.54 -6.93 19.41
C VAL A 166 6.95 -7.18 20.80
N THR A 167 5.98 -8.09 20.90
CA THR A 167 5.51 -8.56 22.21
C THR A 167 6.72 -8.96 23.04
N GLU A 168 7.01 -8.21 24.10
CA GLU A 168 7.80 -8.70 25.23
C GLU A 168 7.02 -9.79 25.98
#